data_AF-A0A094JWK5-F1
#
_entry.id   AF-A0A094JWK5-F1
#
_cell.length_a   1.000
_cell.length_b   1.000
_cell.length_c   1.000
_cell.angle_alpha   90.00
_cell.angle_beta   90.00
_cell.angle_gamma   90.00
#
_symmetry.space_group_name_H-M   'P 1'
#
loop_
_entity.id
_entity.type
_entity.pdbx_description
1 polymer ?
#
loop_
_entity_poly.entity_id
_entity_poly.type
_entity_poly.pdbx_seq_one_letter_code
_entity_poly.pdbx_strand_id
1 'polypeptide(L)'
;MCDVDCGSQTVGMVKSVLAWRAKDVEDAGRIWTSLQSANEGLASALAKGVEADISSAFTAIRELIREMGTKSGVPIEPSAQTALLDRLCEVEGVVGGVVPGAGGHDAVALLVREGEETLER
;
A
#
# COMPACT_ATOMS: atom_id res chain seq x y z
N MET A 1 7.88 12.50 -4.53
CA MET A 1 8.22 11.43 -3.56
C MET A 1 8.31 12.11 -2.20
N CYS A 2 7.33 11.90 -1.34
CA CYS A 2 7.35 12.42 0.03
C CYS A 2 8.21 11.47 0.85
N ASP A 3 9.47 11.85 1.12
CA ASP A 3 10.44 11.06 1.87
C ASP A 3 10.36 11.42 3.37
N VAL A 4 10.47 10.43 4.27
CA VAL A 4 10.56 10.62 5.73
C VAL A 4 11.88 10.01 6.20
N ASP A 5 12.70 10.83 6.86
CA ASP A 5 14.14 10.69 7.20
C ASP A 5 14.65 9.39 7.90
N CYS A 6 13.91 8.29 7.94
CA CYS A 6 14.35 7.01 8.50
C CYS A 6 14.20 5.88 7.47
N GLY A 7 15.24 5.67 6.65
CA GLY A 7 15.26 4.58 5.67
C GLY A 7 14.99 3.20 6.29
N SER A 8 14.20 2.40 5.58
CA SER A 8 13.82 1.06 6.00
C SER A 8 15.03 0.12 6.04
N GLN A 9 15.13 -0.73 7.07
CA GLN A 9 16.05 -1.88 7.09
C GLN A 9 15.50 -2.97 6.17
N THR A 10 15.45 -2.71 4.86
CA THR A 10 14.75 -3.51 3.84
C THR A 10 15.05 -5.00 3.94
N VAL A 11 16.33 -5.37 4.04
CA VAL A 11 16.74 -6.78 4.15
C VAL A 11 16.20 -7.44 5.41
N GLY A 12 16.18 -6.73 6.54
CA GLY A 12 15.64 -7.23 7.81
C GLY A 12 14.14 -7.43 7.75
N MET A 13 13.42 -6.46 7.18
CA MET A 13 11.97 -6.53 6.99
C MET A 13 11.58 -7.74 6.12
N VAL A 14 12.22 -7.90 4.96
CA VAL A 14 11.95 -9.03 4.06
C VAL A 14 12.24 -10.36 4.73
N LYS A 15 13.36 -10.48 5.48
CA LYS A 15 13.68 -11.70 6.22
C LYS A 15 12.60 -12.06 7.26
N SER A 16 12.09 -11.07 8.00
CA SER A 16 11.02 -11.29 8.97
C SER A 16 9.71 -11.74 8.31
N VAL A 17 9.31 -11.12 7.19
CA VAL A 17 8.12 -11.53 6.43
C VAL A 17 8.27 -12.98 5.92
N LEU A 18 9.42 -13.33 5.37
CA LEU A 18 9.68 -14.68 4.86
C LEU A 18 9.73 -15.72 5.99
N ALA A 19 10.32 -15.38 7.14
CA ALA A 19 10.35 -16.26 8.30
C ALA A 19 8.94 -16.52 8.85
N TRP A 20 8.11 -15.48 8.94
CA TRP A 20 6.70 -15.61 9.30
C TRP A 20 5.96 -16.51 8.30
N ARG A 21 6.10 -16.26 6.99
CA ARG A 21 5.45 -17.06 5.95
C ARG A 21 5.81 -18.55 6.03
N ALA A 22 7.07 -18.87 6.35
CA ALA A 22 7.51 -20.26 6.50
C ALA A 22 6.91 -20.94 7.74
N LYS A 23 6.57 -20.18 8.77
CA LYS A 23 5.97 -20.68 10.02
C LYS A 23 4.46 -20.86 9.90
N ASP A 24 3.78 -19.89 9.29
CA ASP A 24 2.31 -19.82 9.22
C ASP A 24 1.82 -19.94 7.76
N VAL A 25 2.19 -21.05 7.11
CA VAL A 25 2.07 -21.25 5.65
C VAL A 25 0.65 -21.07 5.12
N GLU A 26 -0.36 -21.60 5.81
CA GLU A 26 -1.75 -21.55 5.37
C GLU A 26 -2.29 -20.11 5.36
N ASP A 27 -2.15 -19.41 6.49
CA ASP A 27 -2.63 -18.04 6.65
C ASP A 27 -1.83 -17.06 5.80
N ALA A 28 -0.51 -17.24 5.71
CA ALA A 28 0.33 -16.46 4.81
C ALA A 28 -0.04 -16.71 3.34
N GLY A 29 -0.37 -17.96 2.98
CA GLY A 29 -0.84 -18.33 1.65
C GLY A 29 -2.15 -17.62 1.28
N ARG A 30 -3.13 -17.59 2.20
CA ARG A 30 -4.37 -16.84 2.02
C ARG A 30 -4.10 -15.37 1.74
N ILE A 31 -3.30 -14.71 2.57
CA ILE A 31 -2.97 -13.28 2.39
C ILE A 31 -2.26 -13.05 1.06
N TRP A 32 -1.31 -13.91 0.68
CA TRP A 32 -0.58 -13.79 -0.59
C TRP A 32 -1.52 -13.89 -1.80
N THR A 33 -2.42 -14.87 -1.80
CA THR A 33 -3.40 -15.05 -2.86
C THR A 33 -4.37 -13.88 -2.92
N SER A 34 -4.90 -13.43 -1.78
CA SER A 34 -5.78 -12.27 -1.72
C SER A 34 -5.08 -10.99 -2.21
N LEU A 35 -3.81 -10.79 -1.86
CA LEU A 35 -3.04 -9.63 -2.30
C LEU A 35 -2.78 -9.66 -3.82
N GLN A 36 -2.48 -10.84 -4.37
CA GLN A 36 -2.37 -11.01 -5.82
C GLN A 36 -3.69 -10.63 -6.52
N SER A 37 -4.82 -11.18 -6.04
CA SER A 37 -6.14 -10.86 -6.61
C SER A 37 -6.51 -9.39 -6.47
N ALA A 38 -6.15 -8.74 -5.36
CA ALA A 38 -6.37 -7.31 -5.17
C ALA A 38 -5.52 -6.46 -6.13
N ASN A 39 -4.26 -6.83 -6.37
CA ASN A 39 -3.39 -6.18 -7.34
C ASN A 39 -3.89 -6.34 -8.79
N GLU A 40 -4.36 -7.53 -9.16
CA GLU A 40 -5.02 -7.76 -10.45
C GLU A 40 -6.31 -6.95 -10.59
N GLY A 41 -7.07 -6.84 -9.51
CA GLY A 41 -8.25 -5.97 -9.41
C GLY A 41 -7.91 -4.50 -9.65
N LEU A 42 -6.84 -4.00 -9.01
CA LEU A 42 -6.33 -2.64 -9.24
C LEU A 42 -5.93 -2.42 -10.70
N ALA A 43 -5.19 -3.36 -11.31
CA ALA A 43 -4.81 -3.28 -12.71
C ALA A 43 -6.03 -3.22 -13.64
N SER A 44 -7.06 -4.03 -13.36
CA SER A 44 -8.32 -4.00 -14.11
C SER A 44 -9.08 -2.68 -13.93
N ALA A 45 -9.14 -2.16 -12.71
CA ALA A 45 -9.79 -0.90 -12.40
C ALA A 45 -9.10 0.28 -13.10
N LEU A 46 -7.77 0.31 -13.08
CA LEU A 46 -6.95 1.28 -13.81
C LEU A 46 -7.23 1.22 -15.31
N ALA A 47 -7.28 0.03 -15.90
CA ALA A 47 -7.55 -0.13 -17.33
C ALA A 47 -8.96 0.35 -17.73
N LYS A 48 -9.94 0.25 -16.83
CA LYS A 48 -11.30 0.77 -17.04
C LYS A 48 -11.43 2.27 -16.76
N GLY A 49 -10.51 2.85 -16.00
CA GLY A 49 -10.56 4.25 -15.59
C GLY A 49 -11.67 4.60 -14.59
N VAL A 50 -12.20 3.61 -13.86
CA VAL A 50 -13.27 3.84 -12.88
C VAL A 50 -12.66 4.18 -11.52
N GLU A 51 -12.62 5.46 -11.17
CA GLU A 51 -11.96 5.95 -9.95
C GLU A 51 -12.44 5.27 -8.66
N ALA A 52 -13.75 5.01 -8.54
CA ALA A 52 -14.31 4.33 -7.37
C ALA A 52 -13.75 2.89 -7.21
N ASP A 53 -13.57 2.18 -8.32
CA ASP A 53 -13.01 0.82 -8.32
C ASP A 53 -11.52 0.88 -7.97
N ILE A 54 -10.80 1.88 -8.48
CA ILE A 54 -9.37 2.09 -8.21
C ILE A 54 -9.15 2.39 -6.72
N SER A 55 -9.94 3.31 -6.15
CA SER A 55 -9.87 3.68 -4.73
C SER A 55 -10.18 2.48 -3.82
N SER A 56 -11.20 1.70 -4.17
CA SER A 56 -11.55 0.47 -3.47
C SER A 56 -10.43 -0.57 -3.53
N ALA A 57 -9.78 -0.72 -4.69
CA ALA A 57 -8.67 -1.66 -4.86
C ALA A 57 -7.43 -1.23 -4.04
N PHE A 58 -7.09 0.06 -4.00
CA PHE A 58 -6.04 0.58 -3.10
C PHE A 58 -6.35 0.28 -1.64
N THR A 59 -7.59 0.49 -1.21
CA THR A 59 -8.02 0.19 0.17
C THR A 59 -7.84 -1.28 0.52
N ALA A 60 -8.27 -2.20 -0.37
CA ALA A 60 -8.12 -3.64 -0.17
C ALA A 60 -6.64 -4.06 -0.10
N ILE A 61 -5.79 -3.52 -0.96
CA ILE A 61 -4.33 -3.76 -0.93
C ILE A 61 -3.75 -3.30 0.41
N ARG A 62 -4.09 -2.07 0.84
CA ARG A 62 -3.63 -1.50 2.11
C ARG A 62 -4.06 -2.31 3.33
N GLU A 63 -5.28 -2.83 3.34
CA GLU A 63 -5.76 -3.74 4.39
C GLU A 63 -4.92 -5.02 4.48
N LEU A 64 -4.65 -5.65 3.33
CA LEU A 64 -3.88 -6.90 3.26
C LEU A 64 -2.41 -6.71 3.64
N ILE A 65 -1.77 -5.61 3.24
CA ILE A 65 -0.38 -5.33 3.64
C ILE A 65 -0.27 -4.97 5.14
N ARG A 66 -1.28 -4.31 5.73
CA ARG A 66 -1.34 -4.08 7.18
C ARG A 66 -1.55 -5.39 7.93
N GLU A 67 -2.40 -6.27 7.43
CA GLU A 67 -2.60 -7.61 7.99
C GLU A 67 -1.29 -8.41 7.95
N MET A 68 -0.62 -8.43 6.79
CA MET A 68 0.70 -9.04 6.61
C MET A 68 1.72 -8.47 7.59
N GLY A 69 1.77 -7.13 7.73
CA GLY A 69 2.68 -6.46 8.65
C GLY A 69 2.43 -6.84 10.11
N THR A 70 1.17 -6.87 10.53
CA THR A 70 0.76 -7.26 11.88
C THR A 70 1.17 -8.70 12.19
N LYS A 71 0.92 -9.63 11.26
CA LYS A 71 1.22 -11.06 11.47
C LYS A 71 2.70 -11.38 11.40
N SER A 72 3.46 -10.65 10.58
CA SER A 72 4.92 -10.81 10.47
C SER A 72 5.72 -10.01 11.50
N GLY A 73 5.08 -9.09 12.25
CA GLY A 73 5.76 -8.15 13.15
C GLY A 73 6.59 -7.11 12.40
N VAL A 74 6.29 -6.88 11.11
CA VAL A 74 6.99 -5.93 10.25
C VAL A 74 6.10 -4.72 9.99
N PRO A 75 6.57 -3.48 10.22
CA PRO A 75 5.75 -2.29 10.01
C PRO A 75 5.70 -1.92 8.51
N ILE A 76 5.04 -2.76 7.69
CA ILE A 76 4.94 -2.55 6.22
C ILE A 76 4.15 -1.26 5.92
N GLU A 77 2.95 -1.13 6.48
CA GLU A 77 2.24 0.15 6.57
C GLU A 77 2.08 0.49 8.06
N PRO A 78 3.01 1.26 8.66
CA PRO A 78 2.90 1.72 10.03
C PRO A 78 1.67 2.63 10.23
N SER A 79 1.18 2.75 11.47
CA SER A 79 0.02 3.59 11.80
C SER A 79 0.18 5.05 11.37
N ALA A 80 1.41 5.59 11.39
CA ALA A 80 1.72 6.92 10.87
C ALA A 80 1.45 7.04 9.37
N GLN A 81 1.85 6.04 8.57
CA GLN A 81 1.55 5.99 7.14
C GLN A 81 0.07 5.75 6.87
N THR A 82 -0.59 4.92 7.68
CA THR A 82 -2.05 4.75 7.57
C THR A 82 -2.76 6.08 7.76
N ALA A 83 -2.46 6.79 8.85
CA ALA A 83 -3.07 8.09 9.13
C ALA A 83 -2.76 9.13 8.04
N LEU A 84 -1.53 9.15 7.51
CA LEU A 84 -1.16 10.02 6.40
C LEU A 84 -1.95 9.70 5.14
N LEU A 85 -1.97 8.45 4.69
CA LEU A 85 -2.69 8.02 3.49
C LEU A 85 -4.20 8.24 3.62
N ASP A 86 -4.78 8.00 4.80
CA ASP A 86 -6.20 8.22 5.03
C ASP A 86 -6.55 9.71 4.87
N ARG A 87 -5.70 10.62 5.36
CA ARG A 87 -5.89 12.07 5.16
C ARG A 87 -5.65 12.51 3.72
N LEU A 88 -4.65 11.93 3.06
CA LEU A 88 -4.38 12.24 1.65
C LEU A 88 -5.53 11.79 0.75
N CYS A 89 -6.18 10.66 1.03
CA CYS A 89 -7.36 10.21 0.29
C CYS A 89 -8.61 11.07 0.52
N GLU A 90 -8.63 11.97 1.51
CA GLU A 90 -9.69 12.97 1.69
C GLU A 90 -9.49 14.22 0.82
N VAL A 91 -8.29 14.40 0.24
CA VAL A 91 -7.97 15.57 -0.59
C VAL A 91 -8.60 15.43 -1.97
N GLU A 92 -9.25 16.50 -2.45
CA GLU A 92 -9.85 16.54 -3.78
C GLU A 92 -8.82 16.22 -4.87
N GLY A 93 -9.20 15.35 -5.81
CA GLY A 93 -8.33 14.89 -6.89
C GLY A 93 -7.43 13.71 -6.52
N VAL A 94 -7.30 13.31 -5.26
CA VAL A 94 -6.61 12.07 -4.88
C VAL A 94 -7.55 10.88 -5.07
N VAL A 95 -7.17 9.94 -5.93
CA VAL A 95 -7.96 8.73 -6.21
C VAL A 95 -7.62 7.62 -5.21
N GLY A 96 -6.36 7.53 -4.82
CA GLY A 96 -5.90 6.55 -3.84
C GLY A 96 -4.39 6.59 -3.65
N GLY A 97 -3.86 5.73 -2.78
CA GLY A 97 -2.44 5.67 -2.51
C GLY A 97 -2.05 4.42 -1.74
N VAL A 98 -0.74 4.22 -1.57
CA VAL A 98 -0.15 3.08 -0.87
C VAL A 98 1.23 3.45 -0.34
N VAL A 99 1.74 2.68 0.64
CA VAL A 99 3.16 2.70 0.99
C VAL A 99 3.93 1.87 -0.06
N PRO A 100 4.82 2.46 -0.87
CA PRO A 100 5.53 1.74 -1.92
C PRO A 100 6.74 0.98 -1.36
N GLY A 101 7.26 0.05 -2.15
CA GLY A 101 8.49 -0.67 -1.84
C GLY A 101 8.34 -1.64 -0.67
N ALA A 102 9.34 -1.68 0.22
CA ALA A 102 9.35 -2.59 1.36
C ALA A 102 8.43 -2.14 2.52
N GLY A 103 7.91 -0.92 2.44
CA GLY A 103 7.12 -0.34 3.51
C GLY A 103 7.96 0.47 4.50
N GLY A 104 7.39 0.69 5.68
CA GLY A 104 8.02 1.48 6.74
C GLY A 104 7.64 2.95 6.65
N HIS A 105 8.57 3.83 7.03
CA HIS A 105 8.30 5.27 7.09
C HIS A 105 8.78 6.02 5.85
N ASP A 106 9.52 5.35 4.95
CA ASP A 106 10.26 5.97 3.84
C ASP A 106 9.38 6.87 2.96
N ALA A 107 8.31 6.35 2.36
CA ALA A 107 7.52 7.14 1.41
C ALA A 107 6.05 6.71 1.31
N VAL A 108 5.27 7.53 0.60
CA VAL A 108 3.94 7.18 0.07
C VAL A 108 3.88 7.45 -1.43
N ALA A 109 3.09 6.64 -2.14
CA ALA A 109 2.75 6.83 -3.54
C ALA A 109 1.26 7.14 -3.66
N LEU A 110 0.91 8.17 -4.43
CA LEU A 110 -0.47 8.59 -4.67
C LEU A 110 -0.79 8.51 -6.15
N LEU A 111 -2.02 8.12 -6.46
CA LEU A 111 -2.64 8.34 -7.75
C LEU A 111 -3.54 9.57 -7.65
N VAL A 112 -3.26 10.57 -8.47
CA VAL A 112 -3.98 11.84 -8.51
C VAL A 112 -4.57 12.08 -9.89
N ARG A 113 -5.72 12.72 -9.94
CA ARG A 113 -6.33 13.21 -11.18
C ARG A 113 -5.46 14.32 -11.75
N GLU A 114 -5.21 14.26 -13.04
CA GLU A 114 -4.57 15.34 -13.78
C GLU A 114 -5.58 16.47 -14.00
N GLY A 115 -5.20 17.72 -13.70
CA GLY A 115 -6.03 18.92 -13.86
C GLY A 115 -5.18 20.19 -13.99
N GLU A 116 -5.82 21.34 -14.28
CA GLU A 116 -5.13 22.62 -14.46
C GLU A 116 -4.27 23.01 -13.24
N GLU A 117 -4.76 22.77 -12.01
CA GLU A 117 -3.99 23.01 -10.78
C GLU A 117 -2.75 22.11 -10.63
N THR A 118 -2.74 20.92 -11.26
CA THR A 118 -1.60 20.00 -11.23
C THR A 118 -0.51 20.39 -12.23
N LEU A 119 -0.85 21.16 -13.28
CA LEU A 119 0.06 21.60 -14.34
C LEU A 119 0.74 22.95 -14.05
N GLU A 120 0.15 23.77 -13.17
CA GLU A 120 0.68 25.09 -12.81
C GLU A 120 1.75 25.06 -11.70
N ARG A 121 2.21 23.87 -11.28
CA ARG A 121 3.22 23.67 -10.23
C ARG A 121 4.35 22.74 -10.66
#